data_AF-A0A2D7TPE8-F1
#
_entry.id   AF-A0A2D7TPE8-F1
#
_cell.length_a   1.000
_cell.length_b   1.000
_cell.length_c   1.000
_cell.angle_alpha   90.00
_cell.angle_beta   90.00
_cell.angle_gamma   90.00
#
_symmetry.space_group_name_H-M   'P 1'
#
loop_
_entity.id
_entity.type
_entity.pdbx_description
1 polymer ?
#
loop_
_entity_poly.entity_id
_entity_poly.type
_entity_poly.pdbx_seq_one_letter_code
_entity_poly.pdbx_strand_id
1 'polypeptide(L)'
;MILILVALKKELSVKDLPDLHIHYTGVGKINASIKTIEVIKDYSPTLIINYGTAGSLNDTLKGLVEVNRFFQRDMDATSLGFNIGQTPFDDIEEINFG
;
A
#
# COMPACT_ATOMS: atom_id res chain seq x y z
N MET A 1 -7.36 -2.26 17.14
CA MET A 1 -6.42 -3.34 16.77
C MET A 1 -5.64 -2.91 15.55
N ILE A 2 -4.33 -3.18 15.53
CA ILE A 2 -3.43 -2.81 14.43
C ILE A 2 -3.19 -4.06 13.56
N LEU A 3 -3.30 -3.91 12.24
CA LEU A 3 -2.97 -4.95 11.27
C LEU A 3 -1.81 -4.51 10.38
N ILE A 4 -0.97 -5.44 9.96
CA ILE A 4 0.08 -5.23 8.97
C ILE A 4 -0.28 -5.98 7.69
N LEU A 5 -0.28 -5.28 6.57
CA LEU A 5 -0.44 -5.85 5.24
C LEU A 5 0.91 -5.92 4.52
N VAL A 6 1.24 -7.10 4.00
CA VAL A 6 2.52 -7.39 3.33
C VAL A 6 2.24 -8.10 2.01
N ALA A 7 2.96 -7.77 0.94
CA ALA A 7 2.70 -8.41 -0.36
C ALA A 7 3.13 -9.88 -0.36
N LEU A 8 4.34 -10.17 0.11
CA LEU A 8 4.95 -11.48 0.08
C LEU A 8 5.49 -11.93 1.45
N LYS A 9 5.39 -13.23 1.75
CA LYS A 9 5.98 -13.85 2.95
C LYS A 9 7.49 -13.62 3.11
N LYS A 10 8.19 -13.40 1.99
CA LYS A 10 9.63 -13.14 1.98
C LYS A 10 9.99 -11.73 2.48
N GLU A 11 9.06 -10.79 2.42
CA GLU A 11 9.30 -9.41 2.88
C GLU A 11 9.17 -9.28 4.40
N LEU A 12 8.27 -10.03 5.01
CA LEU A 12 8.10 -10.13 6.45
C LEU A 12 7.41 -11.45 6.81
N SER A 13 8.03 -12.25 7.68
CA SER A 13 7.43 -13.48 8.19
C SER A 13 6.66 -13.20 9.47
N VAL A 14 5.55 -13.92 9.68
CA VAL A 14 4.81 -13.91 10.96
C VAL A 14 5.72 -14.28 12.14
N LYS A 15 6.78 -15.06 11.89
CA LYS A 15 7.76 -15.45 12.92
C LYS A 15 8.62 -14.27 13.39
N ASP A 16 8.80 -13.25 12.56
CA ASP A 16 9.65 -12.10 12.88
C ASP A 16 8.94 -11.17 13.87
N LEU A 17 7.60 -11.11 13.82
CA LEU A 17 6.74 -10.28 14.67
C LEU A 17 5.50 -11.08 15.13
N PRO A 18 5.67 -12.04 16.06
CA PRO A 18 4.59 -12.97 16.43
C PRO A 18 3.41 -12.30 17.14
N ASP A 19 3.62 -11.13 17.74
CA ASP A 19 2.59 -10.39 18.49
C ASP A 19 1.75 -9.46 17.60
N LEU A 20 2.06 -9.36 16.30
CA LEU A 20 1.35 -8.51 15.35
C LEU A 20 0.55 -9.34 14.34
N HIS A 21 -0.61 -8.80 13.97
CA HIS A 21 -1.49 -9.43 13.00
C HIS A 21 -1.04 -9.11 11.57
N ILE A 22 -0.25 -10.01 10.99
CA ILE A 22 0.26 -9.89 9.61
C ILE A 22 -0.66 -10.64 8.65
N HIS A 23 -1.15 -9.96 7.62
CA HIS A 23 -1.89 -10.56 6.51
C HIS A 23 -1.13 -10.37 5.19
N TYR A 24 -1.08 -11.43 4.40
CA TYR A 24 -0.46 -11.40 3.09
C TYR A 24 -1.48 -11.06 2.02
N THR A 25 -1.20 -10.00 1.25
CA THR A 25 -2.10 -9.54 0.20
C THR A 25 -1.87 -10.26 -1.12
N GLY A 26 -0.64 -10.70 -1.39
CA GLY A 26 -0.20 -11.00 -2.75
C GLY A 26 0.21 -9.73 -3.50
N VAL A 27 0.87 -9.91 -4.65
CA VAL A 27 1.42 -8.82 -5.45
C VAL A 27 0.35 -8.17 -6.32
N GLY A 28 0.43 -6.85 -6.46
CA GLY A 28 -0.38 -6.06 -7.37
C GLY A 28 -1.61 -5.41 -6.71
N LYS A 29 -2.07 -4.31 -7.31
CA LYS A 29 -3.14 -3.46 -6.77
C LYS A 29 -4.45 -4.21 -6.52
N ILE A 30 -4.85 -5.09 -7.44
CA ILE A 30 -6.11 -5.85 -7.32
C ILE A 30 -6.10 -6.75 -6.08
N ASN A 31 -5.04 -7.53 -5.89
CA ASN A 31 -4.90 -8.43 -4.75
C ASN A 31 -4.80 -7.65 -3.43
N ALA A 32 -4.04 -6.56 -3.42
CA ALA A 32 -3.94 -5.65 -2.28
C ALA A 32 -5.30 -5.07 -1.89
N SER A 33 -6.07 -4.55 -2.85
CA SER A 33 -7.39 -3.97 -2.58
C SER A 33 -8.37 -5.01 -2.04
N ILE A 34 -8.47 -6.18 -2.68
CA ILE A 34 -9.37 -7.26 -2.24
C ILE A 34 -9.05 -7.67 -0.80
N LYS A 35 -7.77 -7.92 -0.49
CA LYS A 35 -7.38 -8.36 0.84
C LYS A 35 -7.59 -7.26 1.88
N THR A 36 -7.33 -6.01 1.53
CA THR A 36 -7.57 -4.86 2.41
C THR A 36 -9.05 -4.75 2.78
N ILE A 37 -9.95 -4.90 1.81
CA ILE A 37 -11.40 -4.89 2.05
C ILE A 37 -11.82 -6.06 2.96
N GLU A 38 -11.31 -7.27 2.69
CA GLU A 38 -11.57 -8.45 3.51
C GLU A 38 -11.17 -8.22 4.98
N VAL A 39 -9.93 -7.74 5.23
CA VAL A 39 -9.49 -7.51 6.61
C VAL A 39 -10.24 -6.37 7.30
N ILE A 40 -10.61 -5.31 6.56
CA ILE A 40 -11.44 -4.23 7.14
C ILE A 40 -12.78 -4.79 7.60
N LYS A 41 -13.43 -5.61 6.77
CA LYS A 41 -14.72 -6.22 7.06
C LYS A 41 -14.65 -7.19 8.25
N ASP A 42 -13.65 -8.05 8.27
CA ASP A 42 -13.57 -9.14 9.25
C ASP A 42 -13.09 -8.67 10.62
N TYR A 43 -12.29 -7.60 10.66
CA TYR A 43 -11.56 -7.20 11.85
C TYR A 43 -11.82 -5.77 12.32
N SER A 44 -12.39 -4.91 11.48
CA SER A 44 -12.62 -3.48 11.78
C SER A 44 -11.41 -2.83 12.46
N PRO A 45 -10.21 -2.88 11.83
CA PRO A 45 -8.99 -2.42 12.46
C PRO A 45 -9.01 -0.91 12.68
N THR A 46 -8.30 -0.46 13.71
CA THR A 46 -8.13 0.98 14.00
C THR A 46 -6.97 1.58 13.21
N LEU A 47 -6.06 0.74 12.72
CA LEU A 47 -4.91 1.12 11.90
C LEU A 47 -4.49 -0.05 11.02
N ILE A 48 -4.19 0.24 9.76
CA ILE A 48 -3.55 -0.68 8.82
C ILE A 48 -2.19 -0.10 8.45
N ILE A 49 -1.14 -0.89 8.61
CA ILE A 49 0.22 -0.56 8.18
C ILE A 49 0.53 -1.37 6.93
N ASN A 50 0.80 -0.70 5.81
CA ASN A 50 1.42 -1.34 4.66
C ASN A 50 2.92 -1.46 4.92
N TYR A 51 3.46 -2.68 4.90
CA TYR A 51 4.88 -2.93 5.05
C TYR A 51 5.38 -3.82 3.90
N GLY A 52 6.50 -3.44 3.31
CA GLY A 52 7.10 -4.21 2.23
C GLY A 52 8.38 -3.58 1.71
N THR A 53 8.89 -4.15 0.64
CA THR A 53 10.08 -3.66 -0.05
C THR A 53 9.69 -2.69 -1.17
N ALA A 54 10.55 -1.71 -1.42
CA ALA A 54 10.38 -0.77 -2.53
C ALA A 54 11.71 -0.50 -3.22
N GLY A 55 11.66 -0.31 -4.54
CA GLY A 55 12.79 0.21 -5.31
C GLY A 55 12.83 1.74 -5.21
N SER A 56 14.01 2.31 -4.97
CA SER A 56 14.20 3.76 -4.92
C SER A 56 14.75 4.30 -6.23
N LEU A 57 14.29 5.48 -6.65
CA LEU A 57 14.93 6.30 -7.69
C LEU A 57 15.94 7.30 -7.09
N ASN A 58 15.99 7.40 -5.76
CA ASN A 58 16.89 8.26 -5.02
C ASN A 58 17.91 7.39 -4.25
N ASP A 59 19.17 7.45 -4.67
CA ASP A 59 20.26 6.63 -4.11
C ASP A 59 20.62 6.97 -2.65
N THR A 60 20.11 8.08 -2.12
CA THR A 60 20.30 8.46 -0.72
C THR A 60 19.33 7.75 0.23
N LEU A 61 18.20 7.23 -0.28
CA LEU A 61 17.23 6.49 0.52
C LEU A 61 17.70 5.06 0.76
N LYS A 62 17.86 4.69 2.04
CA LYS A 62 18.36 3.37 2.48
C LYS A 62 17.67 2.94 3.77
N GLY A 63 17.52 1.62 3.94
CA GLY A 63 16.95 1.04 5.15
C GLY A 63 15.43 1.12 5.21
N LEU A 64 14.90 1.40 6.40
CA LEU A 64 13.46 1.56 6.63
C LEU A 64 13.06 3.01 6.35
N VAL A 65 12.11 3.20 5.45
CA VAL A 65 11.64 4.52 5.03
C VAL A 65 10.13 4.58 5.26
N GLU A 66 9.69 5.60 5.98
CA GLU A 66 8.27 5.92 6.12
C GLU A 66 7.77 6.62 4.86
N VAL A 67 6.67 6.12 4.29
CA VAL A 67 6.09 6.67 3.07
C VAL A 67 4.99 7.64 3.45
N ASN A 68 5.13 8.89 3.02
CA ASN A 68 4.15 9.95 3.30
C ASN A 68 3.21 10.24 2.13
N ARG A 69 3.60 9.96 0.89
CA ARG A 69 2.83 10.28 -0.31
C ARG A 69 2.64 9.05 -1.18
N PHE A 70 1.40 8.82 -1.62
CA PHE A 70 1.02 7.70 -2.47
C PHE A 70 0.21 8.19 -3.67
N PHE A 71 0.62 7.77 -4.86
CA PHE A 71 -0.03 8.12 -6.13
C PHE A 71 0.09 6.97 -7.14
N GLN A 72 -0.83 6.89 -8.10
CA GLN A 72 -0.93 5.78 -9.05
C GLN A 72 -0.19 6.09 -10.36
N ARG A 73 1.14 6.02 -10.38
CA ARG A 73 1.97 6.41 -11.54
C ARG A 73 1.56 5.79 -12.88
N ASP A 74 0.97 4.60 -12.88
CA ASP A 74 0.58 3.86 -14.09
C ASP A 74 -0.84 4.15 -14.60
N MET A 75 -1.60 5.02 -13.92
CA MET A 75 -2.90 5.47 -14.42
C MET A 75 -2.72 6.54 -15.51
N ASP A 76 -3.17 6.26 -16.73
CA ASP A 76 -3.09 7.19 -17.86
C ASP A 76 -4.47 7.35 -18.53
N ALA A 77 -5.10 8.49 -18.24
CA ALA A 77 -6.34 8.94 -18.87
C ALA A 77 -6.12 10.27 -19.62
N THR A 78 -4.89 10.52 -20.09
CA THR A 78 -4.52 11.78 -20.77
C THR A 78 -5.32 12.03 -22.05
N SER A 79 -5.73 10.97 -22.76
CA SER A 79 -6.62 11.04 -23.92
C SER A 79 -7.99 11.68 -23.62
N LEU A 80 -8.39 11.72 -22.35
CA LEU A 80 -9.64 12.33 -21.88
C LEU A 80 -9.41 13.69 -21.19
N GLY A 81 -8.17 14.20 -21.19
CA GLY A 81 -7.81 15.50 -20.60
C GLY A 81 -7.39 15.47 -19.13
N PHE A 82 -7.17 14.28 -18.54
CA PHE A 82 -6.69 14.13 -17.16
C PHE A 82 -5.17 14.08 -17.08
N ASN A 83 -4.61 14.35 -15.90
CA ASN A 83 -3.16 14.26 -15.65
C ASN A 83 -2.69 12.79 -15.55
N ILE A 84 -1.40 12.54 -15.82
CA ILE A 84 -0.78 11.23 -15.52
C ILE A 84 -0.91 10.96 -14.02
N GLY A 85 -1.40 9.77 -13.68
CA GLY A 85 -1.64 9.32 -12.32
C GLY A 85 -3.00 9.71 -11.73
N GLN A 86 -3.80 10.50 -12.46
CA GLN A 86 -5.13 10.91 -12.05
C GLN A 86 -6.16 9.86 -12.48
N THR A 87 -6.95 9.37 -11.52
CA THR A 87 -8.09 8.50 -11.80
C THR A 87 -9.32 9.38 -12.07
N PRO A 88 -9.96 9.31 -13.26
CA PRO A 88 -11.16 10.07 -13.53
C PRO A 88 -12.28 9.78 -12.52
N PHE A 89 -12.94 10.84 -12.04
CA PHE A 89 -14.07 10.76 -11.09
C PHE A 89 -13.71 10.17 -9.72
N ASP A 90 -12.42 10.13 -9.38
CA ASP A 90 -11.96 9.85 -8.02
C ASP A 90 -11.61 11.18 -7.35
N ASP A 91 -12.22 11.45 -6.20
CA ASP A 91 -11.92 12.66 -5.42
C ASP A 91 -10.53 12.57 -4.76
N ILE A 92 -9.94 11.37 -4.72
CA ILE A 92 -8.64 11.10 -4.11
C ILE A 92 -7.60 10.85 -5.21
N GLU A 93 -6.89 11.91 -5.60
CA GLU A 93 -5.79 11.81 -6.56
C GLU A 93 -4.48 11.32 -5.91
N GLU A 94 -4.24 11.78 -4.69
CA GLU A 94 -3.04 11.49 -3.91
C GLU A 94 -3.43 11.27 -2.44
N ILE A 95 -2.81 10.29 -1.79
CA ILE A 95 -2.85 10.15 -0.34
C ILE A 95 -1.59 10.78 0.23
N ASN A 96 -1.74 11.80 1.07
CA ASN A 96 -0.63 12.53 1.70
C ASN A 96 -0.79 12.53 3.23
N PHE A 97 0.22 12.06 3.94
CA PHE A 97 0.29 12.00 5.40
C PHE A 97 1.24 13.05 6.03
N GLY A 98 1.91 13.89 5.24
CA GLY A 98 2.83 14.93 5.73
C GLY A 98 4.04 15.17 4.84
#